data_AF-A0A447PHF1-F1
#
_entry.id   AF-A0A447PHF1-F1
#
_cell.length_a   1.000
_cell.length_b   1.000
_cell.length_c   1.000
_cell.angle_alpha   90.00
_cell.angle_beta   90.00
_cell.angle_gamma   90.00
#
_symmetry.space_group_name_H-M   'P 1'
#
loop_
_entity.id
_entity.type
_entity.pdbx_description
1 polymer ?
#
loop_
_entity_poly.entity_id
_entity_poly.type
_entity_poly.pdbx_seq_one_letter_code
_entity_poly.pdbx_strand_id
1 'polypeptide(L)' 'MKNRYFPTAVGLYFNYFVHGMGVILMSLNMSSLEQQWHTSAAGVSIVISSLGIGR' A
#
# COMPACT_ATOMS: atom_id res chain seq x y z
N MET A 1 25.10 -4.61 24.89
CA MET A 1 23.69 -4.19 24.82
C MET A 1 23.07 -4.91 23.63
N LYS A 2 22.32 -6.01 23.86
CA LYS A 2 21.69 -6.79 22.76
C LYS A 2 20.33 -6.16 22.50
N ASN A 3 20.25 -5.22 21.55
CA ASN A 3 19.05 -4.44 21.26
C ASN A 3 17.91 -5.36 20.79
N ARG A 4 17.11 -5.82 21.75
CA ARG A 4 15.97 -6.73 21.56
C ARG A 4 14.86 -6.15 20.68
N TYR A 5 14.86 -4.82 20.50
CA TYR A 5 13.93 -4.07 19.66
C TYR A 5 14.38 -3.96 18.19
N PHE A 6 15.63 -4.31 17.87
CA PHE A 6 16.13 -4.27 16.49
C PHE A 6 15.33 -5.14 15.52
N PRO A 7 15.00 -6.42 15.82
CA PRO A 7 14.13 -7.22 14.94
C PRO A 7 12.72 -6.63 14.80
N THR A 8 12.17 -6.02 15.86
CA THR A 8 10.86 -5.36 15.80
C THR A 8 10.89 -4.10 14.92
N ALA A 9 11.94 -3.28 15.06
CA ALA A 9 12.14 -2.07 14.25
C ALA A 9 12.32 -2.41 12.76
N VAL A 10 13.11 -3.45 12.46
CA VAL A 10 13.30 -3.95 11.08
C VAL A 10 11.98 -4.49 10.51
N GLY A 11 11.21 -5.26 11.31
CA GLY A 11 9.90 -5.75 10.90
C GLY A 11 8.91 -4.62 10.59
N LEU A 12 8.91 -3.56 11.40
CA LEU A 12 8.09 -2.38 11.15
C LEU A 12 8.51 -1.67 9.85
N TYR A 13 9.82 -1.45 9.67
CA TYR A 13 10.34 -0.80 8.47
C TYR A 13 10.02 -1.58 7.20
N PHE A 14 10.15 -2.91 7.26
CA PHE A 14 9.79 -3.79 6.15
C PHE A 14 8.28 -3.77 5.87
N ASN A 15 7.45 -3.73 6.91
CA ASN A 15 6.00 -3.59 6.76
C ASN A 15 5.63 -2.28 6.02
N TYR A 16 6.23 -1.15 6.40
CA TYR A 16 6.04 0.13 5.71
C TYR A 16 6.58 0.10 4.27
N PHE A 17 7.69 -0.58 4.03
CA PHE A 17 8.27 -0.73 2.69
C PHE A 17 7.34 -1.51 1.76
N VAL A 18 6.89 -2.69 2.19
CA VAL A 18 5.96 -3.53 1.41
C VAL A 18 4.62 -2.83 1.21
N HIS A 19 4.11 -2.15 2.24
CA HIS A 19 2.87 -1.38 2.13
C HIS A 19 2.99 -0.26 1.08
N GLY A 20 4.10 0.50 1.08
CA GLY A 20 4.38 1.50 0.06
C GLY A 20 4.45 0.91 -1.35
N MET A 21 5.12 -0.24 -1.51
CA MET A 21 5.16 -0.97 -2.78
C MET A 21 3.76 -1.39 -3.25
N GLY A 22 2.90 -1.87 -2.34
CA GLY A 22 1.52 -2.26 -2.68
C GLY A 22 0.68 -1.10 -3.22
N VAL A 23 0.79 0.08 -2.60
CA VAL A 23 0.09 1.30 -3.06
C VAL A 23 0.60 1.75 -4.43
N ILE A 24 1.92 1.68 -4.67
CA ILE A 24 2.52 2.01 -5.97
C ILE A 24 2.06 1.03 -7.04
N LEU A 25 2.07 -0.28 -6.76
CA LEU A 25 1.63 -1.31 -7.70
C LEU A 25 0.15 -1.15 -8.06
N MET A 26 -0.72 -0.84 -7.09
CA MET A 26 -2.12 -0.51 -7.35
C MET A 26 -2.27 0.73 -8.24
N SER A 27 -1.46 1.77 -7.99
CA SER A 27 -1.49 3.01 -8.78
C SER A 27 -1.02 2.79 -10.23
N LEU A 28 0.00 1.94 -10.42
CA LEU A 28 0.50 1.60 -11.76
C LEU A 28 -0.45 0.69 -12.53
N ASN A 29 -1.27 -0.12 -11.84
CA ASN A 29 -2.21 -1.05 -12.46
C ASN A 29 -3.67 -0.56 -12.43
N MET A 30 -3.90 0.74 -12.23
CA MET A 30 -5.24 1.33 -12.17
C MET A 30 -6.15 0.86 -13.32
N SER A 31 -5.63 0.80 -14.55
CA SER A 31 -6.39 0.36 -15.72
C SER A 31 -6.92 -1.08 -15.62
N SER A 32 -6.15 -1.98 -15.00
CA SER A 32 -6.58 -3.36 -14.77
C SER A 32 -7.60 -3.44 -13.64
N LEU A 33 -7.41 -2.62 -12.59
CA LEU A 33 -8.35 -2.53 -11.47
C LEU A 33 -9.69 -1.91 -11.90
N GLU A 34 -9.69 -0.93 -12.80
CA GLU A 34 -10.90 -0.34 -13.37
C GLU A 34 -11.78 -1.40 -14.07
N GLN A 35 -11.16 -2.26 -14.89
CA GLN A 35 -11.87 -3.37 -15.53
C GLN A 35 -12.37 -4.41 -14.51
N GLN A 36 -11.56 -4.77 -13.51
CA GLN A 36 -11.92 -5.80 -12.53
C GLN A 36 -12.99 -5.33 -11.53
N TRP A 37 -12.96 -4.06 -11.15
CA TRP A 37 -13.89 -3.48 -10.17
C TRP A 37 -15.09 -2.80 -10.81
N HIS A 38 -15.21 -2.85 -12.15
CA HIS A 38 -16.27 -2.18 -12.91
C HIS A 38 -16.44 -0.71 -12.52
N THR A 39 -15.33 -0.03 -12.25
CA THR A 39 -15.32 1.35 -11.74
C THR A 39 -14.40 2.21 -12.60
N SER A 40 -14.61 3.52 -12.58
CA SER A 40 -13.75 4.47 -13.31
C SER A 40 -12.43 4.71 -12.56
N ALA A 41 -11.43 5.27 -13.24
CA ALA A 41 -10.17 5.70 -12.64
C ALA A 41 -10.35 6.49 -11.32
N ALA A 42 -11.38 7.33 -11.25
CA ALA A 42 -11.76 8.07 -10.06
C ALA A 42 -12.12 7.13 -8.89
N GLY A 43 -12.89 6.06 -9.13
CA GLY A 43 -13.24 5.07 -8.10
C GLY A 43 -12.03 4.30 -7.60
N VAL A 44 -11.14 3.87 -8.49
CA VAL A 44 -9.88 3.21 -8.10
C VAL A 44 -8.98 4.16 -7.30
N SER A 45 -8.90 5.44 -7.69
CA SER A 45 -8.13 6.45 -6.97
C SER A 45 -8.68 6.73 -5.56
N ILE A 46 -9.99 6.64 -5.35
CA ILE A 46 -10.61 6.79 -4.02
C ILE A 46 -10.22 5.61 -3.13
N VAL A 47 -10.19 4.38 -3.67
CA VAL A 47 -9.74 3.19 -2.92
C VAL A 47 -8.25 3.26 -2.58
N ILE A 48 -7.41 3.72 -3.52
CA ILE A 48 -5.99 3.94 -3.26
C ILE A 48 -5.78 5.04 -2.20
N SER A 49 -6.57 6.12 -2.27
CA SER A 49 -6.51 7.23 -1.31
C SER A 49 -6.99 6.80 0.07
N SER A 50 -8.01 5.96 0.18
CA SER A 50 -8.48 5.43 1.46
C SER A 50 -7.46 4.47 2.08
N LEU A 51 -6.73 3.69 1.28
CA LEU A 51 -5.56 2.93 1.75
C LEU A 51 -4.44 3.83 2.30
N GLY A 52 -4.22 4.99 1.68
CA GLY A 52 -3.22 5.97 2.13
C GLY A 52 -3.63 6.76 3.36
N ILE A 53 -4.93 6.98 3.59
CA ILE A 53 -5.51 7.71 4.73
C ILE A 53 -5.69 6.81 5.96
N GLY A 54 -5.88 5.50 5.78
CA GLY A 54 -6.15 4.55 6.87
C GLY A 54 -4.98 4.24 7.83
N ARG A 55 -3.93 5.06 7.82
CA ARG A 55 -2.70 4.91 8.61
C ARG A 55 -2.44 6.12 9.48
#